data_AF-A0A6A7A5L6-F1
#
_entry.id   AF-A0A6A7A5L6-F1
#
_cell.length_a   1.000
_cell.length_b   1.000
_cell.length_c   1.000
_cell.angle_alpha   90.00
_cell.angle_beta   90.00
_cell.angle_gamma   90.00
#
_symmetry.space_group_name_H-M   'P 1'
#
loop_
_entity.id
_entity.type
_entity.pdbx_description
1 polymer ?
#
loop_
_entity_poly.entity_id
_entity_poly.type
_entity_poly.pdbx_seq_one_letter_code
_entity_poly.pdbx_strand_id
1 'polypeptide(L)'
;MAAEIVTPPKSAHRPGRKVTSGTHDLNLVFSQARVFQDLLHFKHDPDDLDPAVVIVQEYARAIRLLYIEMRWSKLGLSDWHSEMHILLHARASVLMDLDIWDPLDDFFDTYIFEMEAQPLPRTSARARKIIKRGLLRQLHEIAIRELENCHKDLCDLLGDRVSNWRLLDSKLLAFKKKVWTDCEERGRLSLTTASEATEVKENYAFVTAGKTEGGICYVQP
;
A
#
# COMPACT_ATOMS: atom_id res chain seq x y z
N MET A 1 22.97 16.29 -81.48
CA MET A 1 22.89 16.94 -80.16
C MET A 1 22.32 15.92 -79.20
N ALA A 2 23.20 15.30 -78.43
CA ALA A 2 22.89 14.19 -77.52
C ALA A 2 22.56 14.76 -76.13
N ALA A 3 21.45 14.31 -75.54
CA ALA A 3 21.10 14.58 -74.16
C ALA A 3 21.69 13.45 -73.29
N GLU A 4 22.63 13.82 -72.43
CA GLU A 4 23.30 12.91 -71.50
C GLU A 4 22.37 12.48 -70.37
N ILE A 5 22.30 11.17 -70.17
CA ILE A 5 21.67 10.51 -69.03
C ILE A 5 22.63 10.66 -67.84
N VAL A 6 22.29 11.51 -66.88
CA VAL A 6 23.03 11.63 -65.62
C VAL A 6 22.39 10.72 -64.59
N THR A 7 23.10 9.64 -64.27
CA THR A 7 22.83 8.73 -63.15
C THR A 7 23.10 9.40 -61.80
N PRO A 8 22.29 9.14 -60.76
CA PRO A 8 22.51 9.73 -59.44
C PRO A 8 23.63 9.00 -58.66
N PRO A 9 24.44 9.72 -57.85
CA PRO A 9 25.42 9.10 -56.98
C PRO A 9 24.76 8.41 -55.76
N LYS A 10 25.34 7.27 -55.41
CA LYS A 10 24.97 6.43 -54.26
C LYS A 10 25.38 7.05 -52.92
N SER A 11 24.46 6.90 -51.96
CA SER A 11 24.63 6.80 -50.50
C SER A 11 25.38 7.91 -49.74
N ALA A 12 24.63 8.63 -48.93
CA ALA A 12 24.98 8.82 -47.52
C ALA A 12 23.70 8.67 -46.69
N HIS A 13 23.42 7.44 -46.25
CA HIS A 13 22.56 7.26 -45.08
C HIS A 13 23.21 8.02 -43.92
N ARG A 14 22.59 9.12 -43.49
CA ARG A 14 22.71 9.58 -42.10
C ARG A 14 21.62 8.87 -41.30
N PRO A 15 21.91 7.78 -40.56
CA PRO A 15 21.05 7.38 -39.46
C PRO A 15 21.38 8.33 -38.30
N GLY A 16 20.76 9.51 -38.33
CA GLY A 16 21.27 10.66 -37.58
C GLY A 16 20.28 11.39 -36.70
N ARG A 17 19.14 10.77 -36.36
CA ARG A 17 18.38 11.10 -35.15
C ARG A 17 17.38 9.99 -34.88
N LYS A 18 17.86 8.89 -34.28
CA LYS A 18 16.97 8.12 -33.41
C LYS A 18 16.57 9.12 -32.33
N VAL A 19 15.31 9.54 -32.34
CA VAL A 19 14.67 10.03 -31.13
C VAL A 19 14.92 8.93 -30.10
N THR A 20 15.82 9.19 -29.15
CA THR A 20 15.94 8.41 -27.92
C THR A 20 14.64 8.62 -27.16
N SER A 21 13.60 7.96 -27.64
CA SER A 21 12.30 7.84 -27.03
C SER A 21 12.52 7.07 -25.74
N GLY A 22 12.70 7.83 -24.65
CA GLY A 22 12.61 7.44 -23.26
C GLY A 22 12.89 5.98 -22.94
N THR A 23 14.12 5.67 -22.55
CA THR A 23 14.27 4.88 -21.33
C THR A 23 13.42 5.56 -20.27
N HIS A 24 12.28 4.99 -19.88
CA HIS A 24 11.65 5.37 -18.62
C HIS A 24 12.75 5.22 -17.58
N ASP A 25 13.23 6.33 -17.03
CA ASP A 25 14.27 6.28 -16.03
C ASP A 25 13.65 5.60 -14.81
N LEU A 26 13.90 4.29 -14.70
CA LEU A 26 13.39 3.50 -13.60
C LEU A 26 13.82 4.13 -12.26
N ASN A 27 14.97 4.81 -12.20
CA ASN A 27 15.34 5.54 -10.99
C ASN A 27 14.35 6.66 -10.68
N LEU A 28 13.91 7.41 -11.69
CA LEU A 28 12.89 8.45 -11.54
C LEU A 28 11.56 7.84 -11.08
N VAL A 29 11.09 6.78 -11.73
CA VAL A 29 9.84 6.07 -11.37
C VAL A 29 9.86 5.63 -9.90
N PHE A 30 10.89 4.87 -9.49
CA PHE A 30 11.01 4.39 -8.10
C PHE A 30 11.27 5.53 -7.09
N SER A 31 11.82 6.67 -7.53
CA SER A 31 12.01 7.84 -6.65
C SER A 31 10.71 8.62 -6.42
N GLN A 32 9.88 8.77 -7.45
CA GLN A 32 8.60 9.48 -7.38
C GLN A 32 7.54 8.66 -6.63
N ALA A 33 7.56 7.34 -6.78
CA ALA A 33 6.67 6.44 -6.05
C ALA A 33 6.89 6.43 -4.52
N ARG A 34 7.91 7.12 -3.99
CA ARG A 34 8.20 7.17 -2.54
C ARG A 34 7.18 7.96 -1.73
N VAL A 35 6.51 8.95 -2.33
CA VAL A 35 5.73 9.94 -1.58
C VAL A 35 4.33 9.43 -1.22
N PHE A 36 3.87 8.34 -1.86
CA PHE A 36 2.43 8.04 -1.96
C PHE A 36 2.14 6.57 -1.71
N GLN A 37 2.20 6.21 -0.44
CA GLN A 37 2.51 4.85 -0.04
C GLN A 37 1.68 4.37 1.16
N ASP A 38 0.76 5.22 1.62
CA ASP A 38 -0.15 4.89 2.71
C ASP A 38 -1.24 3.91 2.23
N LEU A 39 -1.66 3.05 3.16
CA LEU A 39 -2.76 2.11 2.96
C LEU A 39 -4.12 2.72 3.31
N LEU A 40 -4.14 3.83 4.06
CA LEU A 40 -5.37 4.46 4.54
C LEU A 40 -5.60 5.89 4.07
N HIS A 41 -4.64 6.52 3.41
CA HIS A 41 -4.79 7.84 2.82
C HIS A 41 -4.33 7.83 1.38
N PHE A 42 -5.27 8.07 0.47
CA PHE A 42 -4.98 8.24 -0.93
C PHE A 42 -5.50 9.60 -1.38
N LYS A 43 -4.58 10.46 -1.83
CA LYS A 43 -4.91 11.80 -2.32
C LYS A 43 -4.14 12.08 -3.60
N HIS A 44 -4.38 11.29 -4.64
CA HIS A 44 -3.83 11.56 -5.97
C HIS A 44 -4.91 11.58 -7.03
N ASP A 45 -4.81 12.55 -7.92
CA ASP A 45 -5.45 12.48 -9.22
C ASP A 45 -4.61 11.51 -10.09
N PRO A 46 -5.15 10.32 -10.45
CA PRO A 46 -4.40 9.34 -11.25
C PRO A 46 -4.02 9.89 -12.64
N ASP A 47 -4.69 10.95 -13.11
CA ASP A 47 -4.43 11.56 -14.42
C ASP A 47 -3.13 12.40 -14.47
N ASP A 48 -2.55 12.73 -13.30
CA ASP A 48 -1.33 13.56 -13.18
C ASP A 48 -0.02 12.75 -13.06
N LEU A 49 -0.09 11.42 -12.94
CA LEU A 49 1.07 10.57 -12.67
C LEU A 49 1.45 9.66 -13.86
N ASP A 50 2.76 9.43 -14.02
CA ASP A 50 3.26 8.41 -14.96
C ASP A 50 2.66 7.04 -14.56
N PRO A 51 2.07 6.28 -15.51
CA PRO A 51 1.45 4.99 -15.20
C PRO A 51 2.39 3.99 -14.51
N ALA A 52 3.69 4.03 -14.80
CA ALA A 52 4.68 3.19 -14.13
C ALA A 52 4.84 3.57 -12.66
N VAL A 53 4.70 4.85 -12.32
CA VAL A 53 4.73 5.33 -10.93
C VAL A 53 3.52 4.82 -10.17
N VAL A 54 2.33 4.88 -10.77
CA VAL A 54 1.10 4.35 -10.17
C VAL A 54 1.24 2.86 -9.87
N ILE A 55 1.72 2.05 -10.82
CA ILE A 55 1.91 0.61 -10.59
C ILE A 55 2.94 0.34 -9.48
N VAL A 56 4.03 1.12 -9.42
CA VAL A 56 5.04 0.98 -8.34
C VAL A 56 4.48 1.39 -6.98
N GLN A 57 3.53 2.33 -6.92
CA GLN A 57 2.82 2.67 -5.68
C GLN A 57 1.94 1.51 -5.20
N GLU A 58 1.16 0.89 -6.09
CA GLU A 58 0.38 -0.32 -5.76
C GLU A 58 1.28 -1.48 -5.30
N TYR A 59 2.42 -1.67 -5.98
CA TYR A 59 3.45 -2.63 -5.56
C TYR A 59 3.93 -2.34 -4.13
N ALA A 60 4.13 -1.08 -3.78
CA ALA A 60 4.52 -0.69 -2.42
C ALA A 60 3.40 -1.00 -1.40
N ARG A 61 2.13 -0.74 -1.73
CA ARG A 61 0.99 -1.08 -0.85
C ARG A 61 0.90 -2.57 -0.58
N ALA A 62 1.04 -3.39 -1.60
CA ALA A 62 1.04 -4.84 -1.44
C ALA A 62 2.21 -5.33 -0.54
N ILE A 63 3.40 -4.71 -0.62
CA ILE A 63 4.50 -4.98 0.32
C ILE A 63 4.12 -4.59 1.75
N ARG A 64 3.48 -3.44 1.95
CA ARG A 64 3.02 -3.01 3.27
C ARG A 64 1.97 -3.95 3.85
N LEU A 65 1.06 -4.44 3.01
CA LEU A 65 0.06 -5.41 3.41
C LEU A 65 0.70 -6.71 3.90
N LEU A 66 1.72 -7.21 3.19
CA LEU A 66 2.53 -8.35 3.66
C LEU A 66 3.25 -8.08 4.99
N TYR A 67 3.77 -6.87 5.17
CA TYR A 67 4.41 -6.50 6.44
C TYR A 67 3.39 -6.52 7.60
N ILE A 68 2.21 -5.95 7.38
CA ILE A 68 1.11 -5.94 8.35
C ILE A 68 0.67 -7.36 8.69
N GLU A 69 0.48 -8.21 7.68
CA GLU A 69 0.15 -9.64 7.86
C GLU A 69 1.21 -10.33 8.73
N MET A 70 2.49 -10.21 8.38
CA MET A 70 3.60 -10.80 9.13
C MET A 70 3.64 -10.31 10.59
N ARG A 71 3.26 -9.05 10.84
CA ARG A 71 3.18 -8.52 12.20
C ARG A 71 1.97 -9.08 12.95
N TRP A 72 0.80 -9.08 12.33
CA TRP A 72 -0.44 -9.59 12.93
C TRP A 72 -0.39 -11.09 13.21
N SER A 73 0.32 -11.88 12.40
CA SER A 73 0.52 -13.31 12.64
C SER A 73 1.29 -13.59 13.93
N LYS A 74 2.17 -12.66 14.36
CA LYS A 74 2.92 -12.75 15.62
C LYS A 74 2.15 -12.25 16.84
N LEU A 75 1.06 -11.49 16.66
CA LEU A 75 0.28 -10.97 17.77
C LEU A 75 -0.57 -12.06 18.44
N GLY A 76 -0.82 -11.89 19.73
CA GLY A 76 -1.87 -12.63 20.43
C GLY A 76 -3.25 -12.35 19.83
N LEU A 77 -4.25 -13.18 20.16
CA LEU A 77 -5.63 -12.96 19.69
C LEU A 77 -6.19 -11.64 20.24
N SER A 78 -5.96 -11.35 21.52
CA SER A 78 -6.43 -10.12 22.19
C SER A 78 -5.81 -8.86 21.58
N ASP A 79 -4.48 -8.85 21.42
CA ASP A 79 -3.77 -7.68 20.89
C ASP A 79 -4.14 -7.42 19.43
N TRP A 80 -4.22 -8.48 18.63
CA TRP A 80 -4.64 -8.38 17.24
C TRP A 80 -6.08 -7.87 17.13
N HIS A 81 -7.00 -8.39 17.93
CA HIS A 81 -8.39 -7.94 17.97
C HIS A 81 -8.48 -6.46 18.40
N SER A 82 -7.69 -6.04 19.38
CA SER A 82 -7.63 -4.64 19.81
C SER A 82 -7.15 -3.72 18.68
N GLU A 83 -6.13 -4.13 17.93
CA GLU A 83 -5.69 -3.38 16.75
C GLU A 83 -6.74 -3.35 15.64
N MET A 84 -7.45 -4.45 15.39
CA MET A 84 -8.58 -4.48 14.44
C MET A 84 -9.66 -3.48 14.85
N HIS A 85 -10.04 -3.43 16.13
CA HIS A 85 -11.05 -2.48 16.62
C HIS A 85 -10.63 -1.03 16.44
N ILE A 86 -9.36 -0.69 16.68
CA ILE A 86 -8.85 0.66 16.42
C ILE A 86 -8.99 1.03 14.94
N LEU A 87 -8.63 0.11 14.04
CA LEU A 87 -8.72 0.32 12.59
C LEU A 87 -10.16 0.43 12.11
N LEU A 88 -11.04 -0.45 12.58
CA LEU A 88 -12.46 -0.42 12.23
C LEU A 88 -13.15 0.86 12.74
N HIS A 89 -12.79 1.32 13.94
CA HIS A 89 -13.28 2.59 14.47
C HIS A 89 -12.77 3.77 13.63
N ALA A 90 -11.50 3.74 13.21
CA ALA A 90 -10.94 4.76 12.33
C ALA A 90 -11.64 4.76 10.95
N ARG A 91 -11.85 3.57 10.36
CA ARG A 91 -12.61 3.35 9.10
C ARG A 91 -14.02 3.92 9.17
N ALA A 92 -14.73 3.69 10.27
CA ALA A 92 -16.10 4.17 10.44
C ALA A 92 -16.20 5.68 10.74
N SER A 93 -15.08 6.35 11.01
CA SER A 93 -15.05 7.76 11.37
C SER A 93 -14.97 8.65 10.15
N VAL A 94 -16.04 9.40 9.88
CA VAL A 94 -16.09 10.43 8.83
C VAL A 94 -15.05 11.54 9.05
N LEU A 95 -14.58 11.73 10.29
CA LEU A 95 -13.59 12.76 10.64
C LEU A 95 -12.17 12.40 10.21
N MET A 96 -11.90 11.12 9.90
CA MET A 96 -10.55 10.65 9.60
C MET A 96 -10.21 10.71 8.11
N ASP A 97 -11.18 11.00 7.23
CA ASP A 97 -10.98 11.14 5.77
C ASP A 97 -10.11 10.02 5.17
N LEU A 98 -10.38 8.78 5.61
CA LEU A 98 -9.61 7.62 5.18
C LEU A 98 -10.09 7.16 3.81
N ASP A 99 -9.13 6.95 2.91
CA ASP A 99 -9.32 6.25 1.66
C ASP A 99 -8.56 4.92 1.75
N ILE A 100 -9.27 3.90 2.22
CA ILE A 100 -8.72 2.60 2.53
C ILE A 100 -8.57 1.82 1.24
N TRP A 101 -7.37 1.30 1.00
CA TRP A 101 -7.11 0.47 -0.17
C TRP A 101 -8.07 -0.74 -0.23
N ASP A 102 -8.78 -0.92 -1.35
CA ASP A 102 -9.87 -1.91 -1.49
C ASP A 102 -9.57 -3.32 -0.92
N PRO A 103 -8.40 -3.94 -1.19
CA PRO A 103 -8.12 -5.28 -0.68
C PRO A 103 -8.01 -5.34 0.86
N LEU A 104 -7.65 -4.23 1.50
CA LEU A 104 -7.65 -4.10 2.96
C LEU A 104 -9.06 -3.82 3.50
N ASP A 105 -9.88 -3.08 2.76
CA ASP A 105 -11.27 -2.81 3.12
C ASP A 105 -12.12 -4.10 3.09
N ASP A 106 -11.98 -4.90 2.03
CA ASP A 106 -12.60 -6.23 1.88
C ASP A 106 -12.19 -7.17 3.02
N PHE A 107 -10.91 -7.10 3.45
CA PHE A 107 -10.42 -7.86 4.58
C PHE A 107 -11.12 -7.44 5.89
N PHE A 108 -11.37 -6.15 6.10
CA PHE A 108 -12.09 -5.66 7.27
C PHE A 108 -13.55 -6.15 7.31
N ASP A 109 -14.23 -6.16 6.17
CA ASP A 109 -15.60 -6.69 6.09
C ASP A 109 -15.64 -8.20 6.38
N THR A 110 -14.69 -8.95 5.83
CA THR A 110 -14.55 -10.39 6.11
C THR A 110 -14.25 -10.63 7.58
N TYR A 111 -13.39 -9.81 8.20
CA TYR A 111 -13.12 -9.86 9.62
C TYR A 111 -14.39 -9.62 10.45
N ILE A 112 -15.17 -8.57 10.15
CA ILE A 112 -16.43 -8.26 10.86
C ILE A 112 -17.39 -9.44 10.74
N PHE A 113 -17.55 -9.98 9.53
CA PHE A 113 -18.45 -11.11 9.29
C PHE A 113 -18.04 -12.35 10.10
N GLU A 114 -16.77 -12.75 10.02
CA GLU A 114 -16.28 -13.99 10.63
C GLU A 114 -16.07 -13.90 12.15
N MET A 115 -15.76 -12.71 12.68
CA MET A 115 -15.37 -12.53 14.09
C MET A 115 -16.39 -11.79 14.95
N GLU A 116 -17.16 -10.86 14.38
CA GLU A 116 -18.07 -9.97 15.14
C GLU A 116 -19.56 -10.30 14.91
N ALA A 117 -19.96 -10.57 13.66
CA ALA A 117 -21.37 -10.67 13.28
C ALA A 117 -22.00 -12.05 13.50
N GLN A 118 -21.22 -13.12 13.64
CA GLN A 118 -21.76 -14.45 13.86
C GLN A 118 -22.41 -14.56 15.26
N PRO A 119 -23.66 -15.05 15.35
CA PRO A 119 -24.42 -15.06 16.61
C PRO A 119 -23.71 -15.92 17.68
N LEU A 120 -23.34 -15.28 18.78
CA LEU A 120 -22.75 -15.91 19.97
C LEU A 120 -23.69 -17.02 20.47
N PRO A 121 -23.22 -18.28 20.57
CA PRO A 121 -22.17 -18.57 21.54
C PRO A 121 -21.06 -19.51 21.03
N ARG A 122 -19.83 -19.31 21.51
CA ARG A 122 -18.70 -20.26 21.47
C ARG A 122 -17.98 -20.47 20.13
N THR A 123 -17.56 -19.42 19.42
CA THR A 123 -16.22 -19.56 18.80
C THR A 123 -15.22 -19.66 19.95
N SER A 124 -14.92 -20.90 20.35
CA SER A 124 -13.90 -21.17 21.35
C SER A 124 -12.63 -20.40 21.01
N ALA A 125 -11.79 -20.09 22.00
CA ALA A 125 -10.50 -19.43 21.72
C ALA A 125 -9.69 -20.17 20.64
N ARG A 126 -9.88 -21.50 20.52
CA ARG A 126 -9.33 -22.32 19.44
C ARG A 126 -9.94 -22.00 18.07
N ALA A 127 -11.27 -21.88 17.97
CA ALA A 127 -11.95 -21.51 16.72
C ALA A 127 -11.52 -20.11 16.26
N ARG A 128 -11.47 -19.12 17.14
CA ARG A 128 -11.00 -17.76 16.80
C ARG A 128 -9.55 -17.73 16.33
N LYS A 129 -8.68 -18.58 16.91
CA LYS A 129 -7.31 -18.77 16.41
C LYS A 129 -7.25 -19.42 15.03
N ILE A 130 -8.22 -20.27 14.67
CA ILE A 130 -8.32 -20.86 13.33
C ILE A 130 -8.80 -19.78 12.35
N ILE A 131 -9.85 -19.03 12.69
CA ILE A 131 -10.37 -17.93 11.88
C ILE A 131 -9.27 -16.88 11.64
N LYS A 132 -8.59 -16.41 12.69
CA LYS A 132 -7.46 -15.49 12.56
C LYS A 132 -6.42 -15.99 11.56
N ARG A 133 -6.02 -17.27 11.65
CA ARG A 133 -5.06 -17.86 10.70
C ARG A 133 -5.60 -17.90 9.27
N GLY A 134 -6.89 -18.21 9.09
CA GLY A 134 -7.55 -18.19 7.79
C GLY A 134 -7.55 -16.79 7.17
N LEU A 135 -7.98 -15.78 7.94
CA LEU A 135 -7.99 -14.38 7.52
C LEU A 135 -6.59 -13.89 7.15
N LEU A 136 -5.57 -14.14 7.99
CA LEU A 136 -4.20 -13.73 7.69
C LEU A 136 -3.63 -14.45 6.46
N ARG A 137 -4.02 -15.71 6.23
CA ARG A 137 -3.65 -16.42 5.01
C ARG A 137 -4.28 -15.78 3.77
N GLN A 138 -5.55 -15.43 3.82
CA GLN A 138 -6.21 -14.73 2.71
C GLN A 138 -5.54 -13.39 2.43
N LEU A 139 -5.22 -12.62 3.48
CA LEU A 139 -4.50 -11.36 3.36
C LEU A 139 -3.13 -11.53 2.69
N HIS A 140 -2.41 -12.58 3.06
CA HIS A 140 -1.14 -12.96 2.44
C HIS A 140 -1.31 -13.28 0.95
N GLU A 141 -2.28 -14.13 0.60
CA GLU A 141 -2.55 -14.56 -0.77
C GLU A 141 -2.96 -13.37 -1.67
N ILE A 142 -3.81 -12.47 -1.17
CA ILE A 142 -4.17 -11.22 -1.83
C ILE A 142 -2.93 -10.37 -2.09
N ALA A 143 -2.11 -10.13 -1.06
CA ALA A 143 -0.94 -9.27 -1.20
C ALA A 143 0.10 -9.86 -2.18
N ILE A 144 0.30 -11.18 -2.19
CA ILE A 144 1.16 -11.84 -3.18
C ILE A 144 0.61 -11.66 -4.59
N ARG A 145 -0.69 -11.90 -4.79
CA ARG A 145 -1.35 -11.72 -6.09
C ARG A 145 -1.20 -10.29 -6.59
N GLU A 146 -1.39 -9.28 -5.76
CA GLU A 146 -1.24 -7.88 -6.16
C GLU A 146 0.22 -7.54 -6.52
N LEU A 147 1.23 -8.13 -5.85
CA LEU A 147 2.62 -7.99 -6.25
C LEU A 147 2.90 -8.59 -7.62
N GLU A 148 2.34 -9.77 -7.90
CA GLU A 148 2.48 -10.46 -9.18
C GLU A 148 1.78 -9.68 -10.31
N ASN A 149 0.58 -9.16 -10.06
CA ASN A 149 -0.14 -8.27 -10.97
C ASN A 149 0.68 -7.02 -11.29
N CYS A 150 1.17 -6.31 -10.27
CA CYS A 150 1.99 -5.12 -10.47
C CYS A 150 3.30 -5.42 -11.23
N HIS A 151 3.94 -6.56 -10.95
CA HIS A 151 5.14 -6.98 -11.70
C HIS A 151 4.82 -7.22 -13.17
N LYS A 152 3.73 -7.95 -13.44
CA LYS A 152 3.25 -8.21 -14.79
C LYS A 152 2.89 -6.91 -15.51
N ASP A 153 2.13 -6.03 -14.89
CA ASP A 153 1.69 -4.76 -15.48
C ASP A 153 2.88 -3.84 -15.76
N LEU A 154 3.90 -3.82 -14.88
CA LEU A 154 5.16 -3.14 -15.17
C LEU A 154 5.88 -3.75 -16.37
N CYS A 155 5.88 -5.08 -16.49
CA CYS A 155 6.49 -5.73 -17.64
C CYS A 155 5.75 -5.42 -18.93
N ASP A 156 4.41 -5.46 -18.93
CA ASP A 156 3.58 -5.17 -20.08
C ASP A 156 3.71 -3.68 -20.49
N LEU A 157 3.72 -2.76 -19.52
CA LEU A 157 3.90 -1.33 -19.76
C LEU A 157 5.29 -0.99 -20.31
N LEU A 158 6.33 -1.65 -19.78
CA LEU A 158 7.70 -1.41 -20.19
C LEU A 158 8.04 -2.13 -21.50
N GLY A 159 7.35 -3.23 -21.84
CA GLY A 159 7.47 -3.96 -23.11
C GLY A 159 8.91 -4.17 -23.57
N ASP A 160 9.18 -3.88 -24.84
CA ASP A 160 10.53 -3.95 -25.46
C ASP A 160 11.51 -2.85 -24.95
N ARG A 161 11.05 -1.91 -24.13
CA ARG A 161 11.85 -0.75 -23.68
C ARG A 161 12.85 -1.13 -22.60
N VAL A 162 12.63 -2.25 -21.91
CA VAL A 162 13.59 -2.80 -20.95
C VAL A 162 14.34 -3.95 -21.61
N SER A 163 15.56 -3.66 -22.06
CA SER A 163 16.46 -4.66 -22.64
C SER A 163 16.97 -5.69 -21.63
N ASN A 164 16.71 -5.50 -20.33
CA ASN A 164 17.19 -6.38 -19.27
C ASN A 164 16.19 -6.50 -18.12
N TRP A 165 15.29 -7.49 -18.21
CA TRP A 165 14.32 -7.84 -17.17
C TRP A 165 14.95 -8.07 -15.79
N ARG A 166 16.18 -8.60 -15.74
CA ARG A 166 16.90 -8.81 -14.46
C ARG A 166 17.19 -7.50 -13.73
N LEU A 167 17.31 -6.39 -14.46
CA LEU A 167 17.49 -5.07 -13.84
C LEU A 167 16.19 -4.60 -13.16
N LEU A 168 15.04 -4.84 -13.79
CA LEU A 168 13.73 -4.54 -13.19
C LEU A 168 13.53 -5.36 -11.92
N ASP A 169 13.77 -6.67 -11.97
CA ASP A 169 13.65 -7.56 -10.81
C ASP A 169 14.57 -7.12 -9.66
N SER A 170 15.82 -6.75 -9.99
CA SER A 170 16.78 -6.23 -8.99
C SER A 170 16.29 -4.93 -8.35
N LYS A 171 15.71 -4.02 -9.15
CA LYS A 171 15.15 -2.76 -8.64
C LYS A 171 13.92 -2.98 -7.77
N LEU A 172 13.00 -3.86 -8.18
CA LEU A 172 11.84 -4.22 -7.39
C LEU A 172 12.24 -4.88 -6.06
N LEU A 173 13.24 -5.76 -6.07
CA LEU A 173 13.77 -6.36 -4.85
C LEU A 173 14.39 -5.31 -3.92
N ALA A 174 15.18 -4.38 -4.47
CA ALA A 174 15.76 -3.29 -3.69
C ALA A 174 14.68 -2.33 -3.14
N PHE A 175 13.65 -2.05 -3.93
CA PHE A 175 12.52 -1.24 -3.53
C PHE A 175 11.69 -1.91 -2.44
N LYS A 176 11.42 -3.21 -2.57
CA LYS A 176 10.77 -4.04 -1.54
C LYS A 176 11.49 -3.95 -0.21
N LYS A 177 12.82 -4.09 -0.20
CA LYS A 177 13.63 -3.93 1.02
C LYS A 177 13.47 -2.55 1.63
N LYS A 178 13.47 -1.48 0.82
CA LYS A 178 13.28 -0.11 1.29
C LYS A 178 11.91 0.12 1.92
N VAL A 179 10.84 -0.35 1.26
CA VAL A 179 9.47 -0.26 1.80
C VAL A 179 9.37 -1.03 3.12
N TRP A 180 9.99 -2.21 3.19
CA TRP A 180 10.02 -3.00 4.41
C TRP A 180 10.74 -2.29 5.56
N THR A 181 11.91 -1.71 5.30
CA THR A 181 12.64 -0.91 6.29
C THR A 181 11.83 0.31 6.73
N ASP A 182 11.16 1.01 5.81
CA ASP A 182 10.25 2.12 6.14
C ASP A 182 9.11 1.66 7.08
N CYS A 183 8.52 0.49 6.84
CA CYS A 183 7.54 -0.09 7.76
C CYS A 183 8.11 -0.38 9.16
N GLU A 184 9.35 -0.85 9.24
CA GLU A 184 10.03 -1.11 10.52
C GLU A 184 10.34 0.19 11.27
N GLU A 185 10.83 1.21 10.58
CA GLU A 185 11.20 2.52 11.13
C GLU A 185 9.98 3.31 11.62
N ARG A 186 8.87 3.30 10.87
CA ARG A 186 7.63 3.99 11.25
C ARG A 186 6.90 3.35 12.44
N GLY A 187 7.24 2.12 12.80
CA GLY A 187 6.58 1.41 13.89
C GLY A 187 5.15 0.97 13.58
N ARG A 188 4.55 0.28 14.54
CA ARG A 188 3.24 -0.41 14.43
C ARG A 188 2.15 0.53 13.91
N LEU A 189 1.63 0.25 12.71
CA LEU A 189 0.48 0.96 12.12
C LEU A 189 0.61 2.49 12.25
N SER A 190 1.75 3.06 11.87
CA SER A 190 1.76 4.49 11.53
C SER A 190 1.06 4.64 10.18
N LEU A 191 -0.26 4.82 10.30
CA LEU A 191 -1.27 5.02 9.26
C LEU A 191 -1.31 6.47 8.76
N THR A 192 -0.25 7.22 9.04
CA THR A 192 -0.08 8.63 8.74
C THR A 192 1.40 8.96 8.75
N THR A 193 1.76 10.08 8.12
CA THR A 193 3.15 10.57 8.12
C THR A 193 3.55 11.02 9.52
N ALA A 194 4.85 10.95 9.86
CA ALA A 194 5.38 11.29 11.18
C ALA A 194 5.03 12.72 11.66
N SER A 195 4.58 13.60 10.76
CA SER A 195 4.10 14.96 11.08
C SER A 195 2.72 14.97 11.75
N GLU A 196 1.87 13.97 11.51
CA GLU A 196 0.48 13.90 11.99
C GLU A 196 0.35 13.06 13.27
N ALA A 197 1.33 12.19 13.55
CA ALA A 197 1.37 11.38 14.77
C ALA A 197 1.50 12.24 16.06
N THR A 198 2.00 13.46 15.94
CA THR A 198 2.05 14.45 17.04
C THR A 198 0.67 14.99 17.39
N GLU A 199 -0.26 15.11 16.44
CA GLU A 199 -1.62 15.63 16.68
C GLU A 199 -2.56 14.54 17.23
N VAL A 200 -2.40 13.29 16.82
CA VAL A 200 -3.23 12.17 17.31
C VAL A 200 -2.96 11.87 18.80
N LYS A 201 -1.74 12.13 19.30
CA LYS A 201 -1.43 12.01 20.73
C LYS A 201 -2.20 12.99 21.61
N GLU A 202 -2.53 14.17 21.09
CA GLU A 202 -3.28 15.19 21.85
C GLU A 202 -4.78 14.85 21.94
N ASN A 203 -5.34 14.22 20.91
CA ASN A 203 -6.77 13.85 20.90
C ASN A 203 -7.10 12.59 21.73
N TYR A 204 -6.17 11.65 21.90
CA TYR A 204 -6.39 10.49 22.79
C TYR A 204 -6.07 10.76 24.27
N ALA A 205 -5.31 11.82 24.58
CA ALA A 205 -5.10 12.25 25.96
C ALA A 205 -6.37 12.86 26.58
N PHE A 206 -7.29 13.40 25.78
CA PHE A 206 -8.52 14.03 26.27
C PHE A 206 -9.60 13.03 26.70
N VAL A 207 -9.61 11.82 26.15
CA VAL A 207 -10.61 10.79 26.49
C VAL A 207 -10.21 9.97 27.72
N THR A 208 -8.94 10.00 28.13
CA THR A 208 -8.45 9.25 29.30
C THR A 208 -8.24 10.12 30.55
N ALA A 209 -8.29 11.44 30.45
CA ALA A 209 -8.14 12.37 31.58
C ALA A 209 -9.48 12.85 32.20
N GLY A 210 -10.55 12.08 32.07
CA GLY A 210 -11.88 12.39 32.60
C GLY A 210 -12.33 11.51 33.76
N LYS A 211 -11.43 11.11 34.68
CA LYS A 211 -11.81 10.46 35.94
C LYS A 211 -10.84 10.83 37.07
N THR A 212 -10.99 12.05 37.57
CA THR A 212 -10.63 12.36 38.95
C THR A 212 -11.54 13.48 39.43
N GLU A 213 -12.12 13.26 40.61
CA GLU A 213 -12.79 14.22 41.49
C GLU A 213 -14.30 14.45 41.32
N GLY A 214 -14.99 14.44 42.46
CA GLY A 214 -16.43 14.62 42.61
C GLY A 214 -17.05 13.40 43.30
N GLY A 215 -17.06 13.29 44.63
CA GLY A 215 -17.51 14.34 45.54
C GLY A 215 -19.04 14.29 45.59
N ILE A 216 -19.54 13.81 46.73
CA ILE A 216 -20.95 13.64 47.10
C ILE A 216 -21.79 14.88 46.76
N CYS A 217 -22.98 14.69 46.17
CA CYS A 217 -24.16 15.52 46.40
C CYS A 217 -25.43 14.70 46.12
N TYR A 218 -26.15 14.34 47.20
CA TYR A 218 -27.56 13.99 47.19
C TYR A 218 -28.39 15.23 46.85
N VAL A 219 -29.44 15.10 46.04
CA VAL A 219 -30.79 15.65 46.37
C VAL A 219 -31.86 14.84 45.60
N GLN A 220 -32.72 14.16 46.37
CA GLN A 220 -34.09 13.78 46.02
C GLN A 220 -35.03 14.89 46.54
N PRO A 221 -36.21 15.14 45.93
CA PRO A 221 -37.33 14.18 45.90
C PRO A 221 -37.66 13.63 44.53
#